data_AF-A0A182E3J0-F1
#
_entry.id   AF-A0A182E3J0-F1
#
_cell.length_a   1.000
_cell.length_b   1.000
_cell.length_c   1.000
_cell.angle_alpha   90.00
_cell.angle_beta   90.00
_cell.angle_gamma   90.00
#
_symmetry.space_group_name_H-M   'P 1'
#
loop_
_entity.id
_entity.type
_entity.pdbx_description
1 polymer ?
#
loop_
_entity_poly.entity_id
_entity_poly.type
_entity_poly.pdbx_seq_one_letter_code
_entity_poly.pdbx_strand_id
1 'polypeptide(L)'
;MNREFLWKLNKRWARRIRISIVSLTVASVPSVYLLANGPYLKEYFEKRYSVCNVLPNHLQQIVDSEYEKFLMSVDRIRKKKRVTFYWSMSEKYLDSVTHGALNSPWGARTALPFYTQFRTFNEAYDYCKKKLEPMLFMDEQACVIWESSVGRQIIETFVLSEDALRFLIQRDLIAHEAVKRMALFAFYWFCYTSIAFMLAQIILHYYFTGSILWFCGLSLVLNAPACWGSVQNAKLDWHTTDQSADADAARVSLAHSRGGKEYYQKLLKRNRLLREIIHDGVKKVSAVGNPNNSNTSYWSRYTALDLLGMDLKKMSDADKVTLCRRYFYIGFALLPLVWVVNAIWFFKSAFFDKSPVQKTIRRYVLYSIIGASIWILALIGWEIFFQLERAKGLEWTDRLSFVFPVGYV
;
A
#
# COMPACT_ATOMS: atom_id res chain seq x y z
N MET A 1 23.31 -17.47 60.02
CA MET A 1 22.62 -17.64 58.71
C MET A 1 23.66 -18.03 57.67
N ASN A 2 23.57 -19.24 57.11
CA ASN A 2 24.67 -19.87 56.37
C ASN A 2 24.87 -19.25 54.96
N ARG A 3 26.12 -19.05 54.49
CA ARG A 3 26.43 -18.38 53.19
C ARG A 3 25.77 -19.08 52.00
N GLU A 4 25.64 -20.40 52.03
CA GLU A 4 24.94 -21.17 51.00
C GLU A 4 23.45 -20.88 50.90
N PHE A 5 22.80 -20.61 52.04
CA PHE A 5 21.38 -20.26 52.08
C PHE A 5 21.14 -18.90 51.42
N LEU A 6 21.96 -17.90 51.75
CA LEU A 6 21.92 -16.58 51.12
C LEU A 6 22.22 -16.64 49.61
N TRP A 7 23.17 -17.49 49.20
CA TRP A 7 23.50 -17.69 47.78
C TRP A 7 22.36 -18.33 46.99
N LYS A 8 21.73 -19.39 47.53
CA LYS A 8 20.54 -20.03 46.91
C LYS A 8 19.35 -19.06 46.84
N LEU A 9 19.15 -18.24 47.88
CA LEU A 9 18.10 -17.23 47.90
C LEU A 9 18.33 -16.18 46.80
N ASN A 10 19.55 -15.65 46.69
CA ASN A 10 19.91 -14.65 45.68
C ASN A 10 19.73 -15.19 44.24
N LYS A 11 20.12 -16.45 43.98
CA LYS A 11 19.95 -17.09 42.66
C LYS A 11 18.46 -17.28 42.29
N ARG A 12 17.60 -17.60 43.26
CA ARG A 12 16.14 -17.69 43.06
C ARG A 12 15.52 -16.32 42.76
N TRP A 13 15.90 -15.29 43.50
CA TRP A 13 15.44 -13.91 43.25
C TRP A 13 15.90 -13.40 41.89
N ALA A 14 17.17 -13.62 41.52
CA ALA A 14 17.70 -13.25 40.21
C ALA A 14 16.96 -13.95 39.05
N ARG A 15 16.52 -15.20 39.22
CA ARG A 15 15.70 -15.89 38.23
C ARG A 15 14.30 -15.29 38.13
N ARG A 16 13.66 -14.99 39.26
CA ARG A 16 12.32 -14.36 39.29
C ARG A 16 12.34 -12.99 38.61
N ILE A 17 13.32 -12.14 38.94
CA ILE A 17 13.49 -10.81 38.34
C ILE A 17 13.63 -10.91 36.82
N ARG A 18 14.46 -11.84 36.31
CA ARG A 18 14.63 -12.04 34.88
C ARG A 18 13.34 -12.47 34.18
N ILE A 19 12.59 -13.42 34.76
CA ILE A 19 11.30 -13.84 34.22
C ILE A 19 10.31 -12.67 34.21
N SER A 20 10.25 -11.89 35.28
CA SER A 20 9.39 -10.69 35.35
C SER A 20 9.74 -9.66 34.27
N ILE A 21 11.02 -9.40 34.00
CA ILE A 21 11.47 -8.49 32.93
C ILE A 21 11.01 -9.00 31.55
N VAL A 22 11.22 -10.30 31.29
CA VAL A 22 10.79 -10.93 30.03
C VAL A 22 9.28 -10.81 29.86
N SER A 23 8.50 -11.26 30.86
CA SER A 23 7.04 -11.22 30.81
C SER A 23 6.51 -9.80 30.62
N LEU A 24 7.08 -8.81 31.32
CA LEU A 24 6.66 -7.42 31.21
C LEU A 24 6.96 -6.86 29.81
N THR A 25 8.15 -7.12 29.27
CA THR A 25 8.58 -6.58 27.96
C THR A 25 7.81 -7.21 26.80
N VAL A 26 7.59 -8.52 26.87
CA VAL A 26 6.86 -9.26 25.84
C VAL A 26 5.38 -8.84 25.81
N ALA A 27 4.77 -8.61 26.98
CA ALA A 27 3.35 -8.25 27.07
C ALA A 27 3.07 -6.76 26.87
N SER A 28 3.95 -5.85 27.34
CA SER A 28 3.63 -4.41 27.43
C SER A 28 3.26 -3.77 26.10
N VAL A 29 4.05 -3.99 25.04
CA VAL A 29 3.84 -3.35 23.74
C VAL A 29 2.55 -3.84 23.07
N PRO A 30 2.30 -5.16 22.94
CA PRO A 30 1.01 -5.65 22.45
C PRO A 30 -0.16 -5.20 23.30
N SER A 31 -0.03 -5.18 24.63
CA SER A 31 -1.10 -4.73 25.52
C SER A 31 -1.45 -3.26 25.28
N VAL A 32 -0.47 -2.36 25.24
CA VAL A 32 -0.71 -0.94 24.95
C VAL A 32 -1.33 -0.76 23.57
N TYR A 33 -0.81 -1.47 22.56
CA TYR A 33 -1.30 -1.36 21.19
C TYR A 33 -2.74 -1.88 21.04
N LEU A 34 -3.07 -3.02 21.67
CA LEU A 34 -4.43 -3.58 21.68
C LEU A 34 -5.40 -2.72 22.48
N LEU A 35 -4.96 -2.11 23.57
CA LEU A 35 -5.76 -1.16 24.35
C LEU A 35 -6.09 0.10 23.54
N ALA A 36 -5.09 0.66 22.85
CA ALA A 36 -5.24 1.85 22.02
C ALA A 36 -6.08 1.62 20.75
N ASN A 37 -6.12 0.39 20.22
CA ASN A 37 -6.98 0.03 19.08
C ASN A 37 -8.24 -0.77 19.48
N GLY A 38 -8.52 -0.83 20.78
CA GLY A 38 -9.63 -1.60 21.35
C GLY A 38 -10.46 -0.74 22.30
N PRO A 39 -10.49 -1.03 23.62
CA PRO A 39 -11.34 -0.32 24.58
C PRO A 39 -11.16 1.19 24.59
N TYR A 40 -9.93 1.69 24.44
CA TYR A 40 -9.62 3.12 24.47
C TYR A 40 -9.49 3.74 23.07
N LEU A 41 -9.95 3.03 22.03
CA LEU A 41 -9.86 3.51 20.64
C LEU A 41 -10.49 4.90 20.48
N LYS A 42 -11.56 5.19 21.22
CA LYS A 42 -12.22 6.49 21.14
C LYS A 42 -11.34 7.62 21.64
N GLU A 43 -10.94 7.51 22.90
CA GLU A 43 -10.18 8.52 23.62
C GLU A 43 -8.80 8.68 22.99
N TYR A 44 -8.16 7.58 22.61
CA TYR A 44 -6.87 7.60 21.92
C TYR A 44 -6.97 8.36 20.60
N PHE A 45 -7.96 8.05 19.77
CA PHE A 45 -8.08 8.65 18.44
C PHE A 45 -8.41 10.15 18.51
N GLU A 46 -9.42 10.53 19.31
CA GLU A 46 -9.87 11.93 19.44
C GLU A 46 -8.82 12.81 20.14
N LYS A 47 -8.00 12.24 21.04
CA LYS A 47 -6.90 12.97 21.68
C LYS A 47 -5.67 13.10 20.77
N ARG A 48 -5.38 12.07 19.98
CA ARG A 48 -4.17 12.03 19.13
C ARG A 48 -4.33 12.85 17.86
N TYR A 49 -5.53 12.83 17.28
CA TYR A 49 -5.87 13.48 16.04
C TYR A 49 -6.88 14.59 16.33
N SER A 50 -6.57 15.82 15.92
CA SER A 50 -7.52 16.93 16.02
C SER A 50 -8.64 16.71 15.00
N VAL A 51 -9.76 16.16 15.46
CA VAL A 51 -10.87 15.68 14.62
C VAL A 51 -12.20 16.30 15.01
N CYS A 52 -13.13 16.37 14.05
CA CYS A 52 -14.52 16.73 14.30
C CYS A 52 -15.44 15.56 13.95
N ASN A 53 -16.44 15.33 14.79
CA ASN A 53 -17.39 14.23 14.63
C ASN A 53 -18.56 14.61 13.73
N VAL A 54 -18.74 15.90 13.44
CA VAL A 54 -19.82 16.40 12.60
C VAL A 54 -19.31 16.52 11.18
N LEU A 55 -19.71 15.58 10.33
CA LEU A 55 -19.44 15.62 8.89
C LEU A 55 -20.41 16.56 8.19
N PRO A 56 -19.99 17.22 7.09
CA PRO A 56 -20.85 18.04 6.29
C PRO A 56 -21.85 17.14 5.55
N ASN A 57 -23.09 17.60 5.39
CA ASN A 57 -24.20 16.79 4.90
C ASN A 57 -23.89 15.97 3.63
N HIS A 58 -23.14 16.56 2.70
CA HIS A 58 -22.77 15.88 1.47
C HIS A 58 -21.81 14.71 1.68
N LEU A 59 -20.82 14.89 2.55
CA LEU A 59 -19.83 13.87 2.85
C LEU A 59 -20.48 12.75 3.68
N GLN A 60 -21.38 13.11 4.60
CA GLN A 60 -22.20 12.14 5.33
C GLN A 60 -23.01 11.26 4.38
N GLN A 61 -23.69 11.84 3.39
CA GLN A 61 -24.45 11.09 2.38
C GLN A 61 -23.57 10.12 1.58
N ILE A 62 -22.36 10.54 1.20
CA ILE A 62 -21.41 9.67 0.48
C ILE A 62 -20.92 8.54 1.39
N VAL A 63 -20.56 8.85 2.64
CA VAL A 63 -20.13 7.86 3.64
C VAL A 63 -21.20 6.81 3.87
N ASP A 64 -22.45 7.23 4.10
CA ASP A 64 -23.57 6.32 4.33
C ASP A 64 -23.84 5.46 3.09
N SER A 65 -23.80 6.06 1.88
CA SER A 65 -23.97 5.33 0.62
C SER A 65 -22.91 4.27 0.38
N GLU A 66 -21.62 4.60 0.56
CA GLU A 66 -20.52 3.66 0.35
C GLU A 66 -20.46 2.62 1.46
N TYR A 67 -20.81 2.98 2.69
CA TYR A 67 -20.91 2.02 3.78
C TYR A 67 -21.99 0.96 3.52
N GLU A 68 -23.18 1.36 3.05
CA GLU A 68 -24.22 0.40 2.66
C GLU A 68 -23.78 -0.49 1.49
N LYS A 69 -23.14 0.06 0.45
CA LYS A 69 -22.57 -0.75 -0.64
C LYS A 69 -21.50 -1.73 -0.16
N PHE A 70 -20.67 -1.30 0.79
CA PHE A 70 -19.65 -2.16 1.41
C PHE A 70 -20.29 -3.34 2.15
N LEU A 71 -21.42 -3.14 2.83
CA LEU A 71 -22.16 -4.21 3.50
C LEU A 71 -22.84 -5.20 2.55
N MET A 72 -23.27 -4.74 1.36
CA MET A 72 -23.97 -5.56 0.36
C MET A 72 -23.08 -6.60 -0.34
N SER A 73 -21.76 -6.57 -0.16
CA SER A 73 -20.88 -7.63 -0.70
C SER A 73 -21.10 -8.96 0.05
N VAL A 74 -21.19 -10.05 -0.73
CA VAL A 74 -21.68 -11.42 -0.44
C VAL A 74 -21.41 -12.00 0.97
N ASP A 75 -20.37 -11.57 1.71
CA ASP A 75 -19.99 -12.13 3.01
C ASP A 75 -20.34 -11.27 4.26
N ARG A 76 -20.76 -10.00 4.09
CA ARG A 76 -20.68 -8.99 5.17
C ARG A 76 -21.99 -8.66 5.90
N ILE A 77 -23.11 -9.29 5.52
CA ILE A 77 -24.47 -8.92 5.94
C ILE A 77 -24.80 -9.30 7.41
N ARG A 78 -24.09 -10.27 8.01
CA ARG A 78 -24.48 -10.84 9.33
C ARG A 78 -24.01 -10.08 10.58
N LYS A 79 -23.14 -9.06 10.46
CA LYS A 79 -22.67 -8.27 11.61
C LYS A 79 -22.52 -6.80 11.21
N LYS A 80 -23.39 -5.92 11.74
CA LYS A 80 -23.24 -4.48 11.54
C LYS A 80 -21.88 -4.04 12.09
N LYS A 81 -21.00 -3.59 11.19
CA LYS A 81 -19.65 -3.17 11.54
C LYS A 81 -19.70 -1.79 12.17
N ARG A 82 -18.91 -1.56 13.22
CA ARG A 82 -18.84 -0.24 13.85
C ARG A 82 -17.76 0.56 13.13
N VAL A 83 -18.16 1.60 12.42
CA VAL A 83 -17.24 2.57 11.83
C VAL A 83 -17.69 3.98 12.19
N THR A 84 -16.75 4.85 12.51
CA THR A 84 -17.03 6.27 12.71
C THR A 84 -16.06 7.07 11.86
N PHE A 85 -16.62 7.87 10.95
CA PHE A 85 -15.86 8.79 10.13
C PHE A 85 -15.82 10.16 10.78
N TYR A 86 -14.66 10.79 10.69
CA TYR A 86 -14.35 12.13 11.15
C TYR A 86 -13.75 12.88 9.97
N TRP A 87 -13.79 14.21 9.98
CA TRP A 87 -12.80 14.98 9.23
C TRP A 87 -11.65 15.38 10.15
N SER A 88 -10.45 15.53 9.58
CA SER A 88 -9.30 16.12 10.26
C SER A 88 -9.40 17.63 10.25
N MET A 89 -9.11 18.28 11.38
CA MET A 89 -8.95 19.73 11.49
C MET A 89 -7.49 20.17 11.29
N SER A 90 -6.57 19.22 11.23
CA SER A 90 -5.13 19.47 11.06
C SER A 90 -4.69 19.23 9.62
N GLU A 91 -3.89 20.13 9.07
CA GLU A 91 -3.24 19.94 7.76
C GLU A 91 -2.05 18.97 7.78
N LYS A 92 -1.63 18.48 8.96
CA LYS A 92 -0.49 17.54 9.10
C LYS A 92 -0.70 16.24 8.31
N TYR A 93 -1.94 15.78 8.21
CA TYR A 93 -2.30 14.52 7.56
C TYR A 93 -3.04 14.82 6.25
N LEU A 94 -2.33 14.63 5.14
CA LEU A 94 -2.86 14.84 3.79
C LEU A 94 -3.46 13.58 3.15
N ASP A 95 -3.35 12.43 3.81
CA ASP A 95 -4.07 11.19 3.50
C ASP A 95 -4.94 10.84 4.74
N SER A 96 -5.94 9.99 4.57
CA SER A 96 -6.78 9.59 5.69
C SER A 96 -6.00 8.77 6.72
N VAL A 97 -6.43 8.86 7.97
CA VAL A 97 -5.83 8.12 9.08
C VAL A 97 -6.89 7.29 9.75
N THR A 98 -6.64 5.98 9.89
CA THR A 98 -7.59 5.06 10.50
C THR A 98 -6.93 4.25 11.61
N HIS A 99 -7.69 4.00 12.67
CA HIS A 99 -7.32 3.09 13.75
C HIS A 99 -8.47 2.12 14.06
N GLY A 100 -8.13 0.96 14.63
CA GLY A 100 -9.09 -0.12 14.86
C GLY A 100 -9.36 -0.95 13.61
N ALA A 101 -10.37 -1.81 13.68
CA ALA A 101 -10.76 -2.69 12.59
C ALA A 101 -12.26 -2.97 12.63
N LEU A 102 -12.89 -3.12 11.47
CA LEU A 102 -14.33 -3.32 11.37
C LEU A 102 -14.78 -4.66 11.96
N ASN A 103 -13.95 -5.70 11.86
CA ASN A 103 -14.22 -7.02 12.45
C ASN A 103 -13.92 -7.07 13.96
N SER A 104 -13.50 -5.97 14.57
CA SER A 104 -13.29 -5.83 16.01
C SER A 104 -14.57 -5.36 16.72
N PRO A 105 -14.87 -5.78 17.96
CA PRO A 105 -16.02 -5.28 18.74
C PRO A 105 -16.02 -3.76 18.94
N TRP A 106 -14.83 -3.15 18.95
CA TRP A 106 -14.64 -1.71 19.11
C TRP A 106 -14.75 -0.92 17.80
N GLY A 107 -14.76 -1.61 16.66
CA GLY A 107 -14.88 -1.01 15.34
C GLY A 107 -13.61 -0.31 14.84
N ALA A 108 -13.79 0.54 13.82
CA ALA A 108 -12.76 1.37 13.25
C ALA A 108 -13.13 2.86 13.30
N ARG A 109 -12.13 3.73 13.40
CA ARG A 109 -12.29 5.19 13.37
C ARG A 109 -11.39 5.76 12.30
N THR A 110 -11.97 6.52 11.38
CA THR A 110 -11.28 7.06 10.21
C THR A 110 -11.41 8.58 10.19
N ALA A 111 -10.28 9.28 10.14
CA ALA A 111 -10.21 10.71 9.92
C ALA A 111 -9.87 10.98 8.45
N LEU A 112 -10.82 11.54 7.72
CA LEU A 112 -10.63 11.99 6.35
C LEU A 112 -9.80 13.29 6.33
N PRO A 113 -8.99 13.55 5.30
CA PRO A 113 -8.21 14.79 5.19
C PRO A 113 -9.10 16.02 5.27
N PHE A 114 -8.62 17.13 5.84
CA PHE A 114 -9.42 18.34 6.04
C PHE A 114 -10.08 18.86 4.74
N TYR A 115 -9.43 18.64 3.60
CA TYR A 115 -9.89 19.16 2.32
C TYR A 115 -11.05 18.37 1.70
N THR A 116 -11.43 17.21 2.25
CA THR A 116 -12.60 16.46 1.76
C THR A 116 -13.92 17.21 2.01
N GLN A 117 -13.91 18.28 2.79
CA GLN A 117 -15.07 19.11 3.06
C GLN A 117 -15.43 20.07 1.90
N PHE A 118 -14.49 20.34 0.98
CA PHE A 118 -14.67 21.38 -0.04
C PHE A 118 -15.36 20.83 -1.29
N ARG A 119 -16.40 21.54 -1.75
CA ARG A 119 -17.08 21.23 -3.01
C ARG A 119 -16.61 22.12 -4.14
N THR A 120 -16.30 23.37 -3.84
CA THR A 120 -15.92 24.37 -4.83
C THR A 120 -14.53 24.91 -4.58
N PHE A 121 -13.92 25.44 -5.64
CA PHE A 121 -12.64 26.11 -5.55
C PHE A 121 -12.69 27.31 -4.58
N ASN A 122 -13.78 28.07 -4.59
CA ASN A 122 -13.93 29.26 -3.75
C ASN A 122 -13.98 28.92 -2.26
N GLU A 123 -14.71 27.85 -1.87
CA GLU A 123 -14.71 27.36 -0.49
C GLU A 123 -13.32 26.96 -0.01
N ALA A 124 -12.58 26.22 -0.86
CA ALA A 124 -11.21 25.82 -0.56
C ALA A 124 -10.27 27.03 -0.48
N TYR A 125 -10.41 28.00 -1.38
CA TYR A 125 -9.63 29.24 -1.40
C TYR A 125 -9.84 30.07 -0.13
N ASP A 126 -11.10 30.30 0.25
CA ASP A 126 -11.45 31.05 1.46
C ASP A 126 -10.92 30.38 2.73
N TYR A 127 -10.98 29.04 2.78
CA TYR A 127 -10.41 28.28 3.89
C TYR A 127 -8.89 28.43 3.95
N CYS A 128 -8.20 28.27 2.81
CA CYS A 128 -6.74 28.37 2.75
C CYS A 128 -6.25 29.74 3.22
N LYS A 129 -6.88 30.82 2.74
CA LYS A 129 -6.54 32.20 3.14
C LYS A 129 -6.81 32.48 4.61
N LYS A 130 -7.90 31.94 5.19
CA LYS A 130 -8.27 32.19 6.59
C LYS A 130 -7.51 31.34 7.60
N LYS A 131 -7.10 30.11 7.24
CA LYS A 131 -6.62 29.10 8.20
C LYS A 131 -5.25 28.50 7.88
N LEU A 132 -4.74 28.61 6.65
CA LEU A 132 -3.51 27.94 6.21
C LEU A 132 -2.37 28.91 5.87
N GLU A 133 -2.29 30.03 6.59
CA GLU A 133 -1.19 31.01 6.50
C GLU A 133 -0.45 31.12 7.84
N PRO A 134 0.66 30.37 8.06
CA PRO A 134 1.28 29.38 7.17
C PRO A 134 0.63 27.99 7.26
N MET A 135 0.76 27.18 6.20
CA MET A 135 0.30 25.79 6.16
C MET A 135 1.38 24.86 6.70
N LEU A 136 1.07 23.93 7.59
CA LEU A 136 2.01 22.89 8.01
C LEU A 136 2.09 21.73 7.00
N PHE A 137 3.30 21.43 6.53
CA PHE A 137 3.57 20.28 5.67
C PHE A 137 4.90 19.60 6.06
N MET A 138 4.86 18.29 6.34
CA MET A 138 6.03 17.50 6.78
C MET A 138 6.78 18.13 7.97
N ASP A 139 6.00 18.61 8.95
CA ASP A 139 6.45 19.30 10.16
C ASP A 139 7.21 20.62 9.91
N GLU A 140 7.05 21.22 8.72
CA GLU A 140 7.56 22.56 8.36
C GLU A 140 6.42 23.52 8.04
N GLN A 141 6.69 24.82 8.18
CA GLN A 141 5.79 25.87 7.72
C GLN A 141 6.00 26.11 6.21
N ALA A 142 4.97 25.86 5.42
CA ALA A 142 4.88 26.21 4.01
C ALA A 142 4.16 27.55 3.88
N CYS A 143 4.91 28.60 3.58
CA CYS A 143 4.37 29.94 3.31
C CYS A 143 3.86 30.02 1.87
N VAL A 144 2.61 29.63 1.65
CA VAL A 144 1.98 29.63 0.32
C VAL A 144 1.27 30.96 0.07
N ILE A 145 1.62 31.64 -1.02
CA ILE A 145 0.87 32.81 -1.49
C ILE A 145 -0.33 32.28 -2.31
N TRP A 146 -1.52 32.21 -1.70
CA TRP A 146 -2.70 31.58 -2.30
C TRP A 146 -3.22 32.25 -3.58
N GLU A 147 -2.93 33.55 -3.75
CA GLU A 147 -3.31 34.32 -4.95
C GLU A 147 -2.45 33.98 -6.17
N SER A 148 -1.26 33.41 -5.95
CA SER A 148 -0.31 33.04 -7.01
C SER A 148 -0.79 31.86 -7.86
N SER A 149 -0.19 31.68 -9.04
CA SER A 149 -0.47 30.53 -9.90
C SER A 149 -0.18 29.19 -9.21
N VAL A 150 0.86 29.12 -8.37
CA VAL A 150 1.22 27.92 -7.59
C VAL A 150 0.20 27.69 -6.47
N GLY A 151 -0.19 28.75 -5.75
CA GLY A 151 -1.22 28.69 -4.71
C GLY A 151 -2.56 28.18 -5.24
N ARG A 152 -3.02 28.72 -6.38
CA ARG A 152 -4.24 28.26 -7.05
C ARG A 152 -4.14 26.79 -7.47
N GLN A 153 -3.00 26.36 -8.03
CA GLN A 153 -2.80 24.95 -8.39
C GLN A 153 -2.81 24.02 -7.17
N ILE A 154 -2.34 24.46 -6.00
CA ILE A 154 -2.45 23.69 -4.75
C ILE A 154 -3.92 23.58 -4.34
N ILE A 155 -4.68 24.68 -4.39
CA ILE A 155 -6.11 24.70 -4.03
C ILE A 155 -6.93 23.78 -4.94
N GLU A 156 -6.63 23.74 -6.23
CA GLU A 156 -7.26 22.79 -7.17
C GLU A 156 -7.10 21.32 -6.74
N THR A 157 -6.02 20.98 -6.04
CA THR A 157 -5.81 19.61 -5.53
C THR A 157 -6.62 19.30 -4.27
N PHE A 158 -7.11 20.32 -3.56
CA PHE A 158 -7.93 20.16 -2.37
C PHE A 158 -9.40 19.89 -2.71
N VAL A 159 -9.88 20.37 -3.86
CA VAL A 159 -11.22 20.05 -4.34
C VAL A 159 -11.21 18.66 -4.97
N LEU A 160 -11.96 17.71 -4.42
CA LEU A 160 -12.09 16.35 -4.94
C LEU A 160 -13.43 16.14 -5.64
N SER A 161 -13.46 15.32 -6.69
CA SER A 161 -14.73 14.84 -7.23
C SER A 161 -15.44 13.88 -6.27
N GLU A 162 -16.75 13.69 -6.44
CA GLU A 162 -17.49 12.65 -5.71
C GLU A 162 -16.94 11.25 -5.97
N ASP A 163 -16.47 10.96 -7.20
CA ASP A 163 -15.85 9.69 -7.55
C ASP A 163 -14.58 9.44 -6.70
N ALA A 164 -13.76 10.48 -6.49
CA ALA A 164 -12.57 10.41 -5.64
C ALA A 164 -12.90 10.24 -4.15
N LEU A 165 -13.95 10.90 -3.66
CA LEU A 165 -14.43 10.74 -2.29
C LEU A 165 -14.98 9.32 -2.04
N ARG A 166 -15.76 8.78 -2.99
CA ARG A 166 -16.27 7.40 -2.92
C ARG A 166 -15.13 6.38 -2.88
N PHE A 167 -14.14 6.55 -3.76
CA PHE A 167 -12.92 5.73 -3.73
C PHE A 167 -12.22 5.77 -2.38
N LEU A 168 -12.00 6.97 -1.84
CA LEU A 168 -11.30 7.17 -0.56
C LEU A 168 -12.00 6.43 0.58
N ILE A 169 -13.32 6.59 0.69
CA ILE A 169 -14.13 5.94 1.74
C ILE A 169 -14.08 4.42 1.59
N GLN A 170 -14.29 3.91 0.37
CA GLN A 170 -14.33 2.47 0.11
C GLN A 170 -12.97 1.81 0.38
N ARG A 171 -11.88 2.48 -0.01
CA ARG A 171 -10.50 2.07 0.27
C ARG A 171 -10.26 1.94 1.77
N ASP A 172 -10.67 2.93 2.56
CA ASP A 172 -10.43 2.94 4.01
C ASP A 172 -11.23 1.84 4.73
N LEU A 173 -12.47 1.59 4.29
CA LEU A 173 -13.30 0.49 4.79
C LEU A 173 -12.66 -0.89 4.51
N ILE A 174 -12.16 -1.11 3.30
CA ILE A 174 -11.52 -2.38 2.91
C ILE A 174 -10.19 -2.55 3.64
N ALA A 175 -9.35 -1.50 3.69
CA ALA A 175 -8.02 -1.55 4.32
C ALA A 175 -8.06 -1.93 5.81
N HIS A 176 -9.15 -1.58 6.51
CA HIS A 176 -9.35 -1.80 7.93
C HIS A 176 -10.46 -2.80 8.25
N GLU A 177 -10.84 -3.63 7.29
CA GLU A 177 -11.83 -4.68 7.53
C GLU A 177 -11.32 -5.71 8.55
N ALA A 178 -10.12 -6.25 8.31
CA ALA A 178 -9.57 -7.35 9.07
C ALA A 178 -8.80 -6.87 10.31
N VAL A 179 -8.94 -7.61 11.42
CA VAL A 179 -8.11 -7.44 12.63
C VAL A 179 -6.66 -7.89 12.39
N LYS A 180 -6.37 -8.47 11.21
CA LYS A 180 -5.07 -9.03 10.81
C LYS A 180 -3.91 -8.07 11.07
N ARG A 181 -4.02 -6.78 10.68
CA ARG A 181 -2.95 -5.78 10.88
C ARG A 181 -2.53 -5.69 12.36
N MET A 182 -3.52 -5.69 13.27
CA MET A 182 -3.25 -5.61 14.71
C MET A 182 -2.72 -6.91 15.29
N ALA A 183 -3.31 -8.03 14.88
CA ALA A 183 -2.93 -9.35 15.37
C ALA A 183 -1.50 -9.73 14.95
N LEU A 184 -1.13 -9.45 13.70
CA LEU A 184 0.21 -9.75 13.17
C LEU A 184 1.30 -8.91 13.83
N PHE A 185 1.06 -7.63 14.10
CA PHE A 185 2.02 -6.81 14.84
C PHE A 185 2.33 -7.41 16.22
N ALA A 186 1.29 -7.73 16.99
CA ALA A 186 1.42 -8.36 18.30
C ALA A 186 2.12 -9.73 18.21
N PHE A 187 1.78 -10.52 17.20
CA PHE A 187 2.40 -11.84 16.95
C PHE A 187 3.89 -11.72 16.64
N TYR A 188 4.28 -10.86 15.70
CA TYR A 188 5.69 -10.67 15.35
C TYR A 188 6.50 -10.11 16.52
N TRP A 189 5.93 -9.16 17.28
CA TRP A 189 6.57 -8.67 18.51
C TRP A 189 6.84 -9.82 19.48
N PHE A 190 5.82 -10.64 19.77
CA PHE A 190 5.94 -11.78 20.67
C PHE A 190 7.01 -12.76 20.20
N CYS A 191 7.00 -13.16 18.92
CA CYS A 191 7.97 -14.10 18.37
C CYS A 191 9.41 -13.57 18.46
N TYR A 192 9.65 -12.34 17.99
CA TYR A 192 11.02 -11.81 17.95
C TYR A 192 11.59 -11.54 19.34
N THR A 193 10.80 -10.96 20.25
CA THR A 193 11.25 -10.72 21.63
C THR A 193 11.47 -12.02 22.39
N SER A 194 10.62 -13.04 22.19
CA SER A 194 10.80 -14.36 22.80
C SER A 194 12.11 -15.01 22.35
N ILE A 195 12.42 -14.98 21.05
CA ILE A 195 13.68 -15.52 20.52
C ILE A 195 14.88 -14.73 21.07
N ALA A 196 14.81 -13.40 21.09
CA ALA A 196 15.88 -12.55 21.64
C ALA A 196 16.17 -12.85 23.11
N PHE A 197 15.12 -13.02 23.93
CA PHE A 197 15.28 -13.39 25.34
C PHE A 197 15.78 -14.83 25.53
N MET A 198 15.38 -15.78 24.69
CA MET A 198 15.95 -17.14 24.73
C MET A 198 17.46 -17.12 24.45
N LEU A 199 17.89 -16.39 23.41
CA LEU A 199 19.31 -16.23 23.09
C LEU A 199 20.07 -15.52 24.23
N ALA A 200 19.48 -14.48 24.81
CA ALA A 200 20.08 -13.78 25.96
C ALA A 200 20.30 -14.72 27.15
N GLN A 201 19.35 -15.62 27.43
CA GLN A 201 19.49 -16.61 28.51
C GLN A 201 20.57 -17.66 28.20
N ILE A 202 20.64 -18.14 26.95
CA ILE A 202 21.65 -19.14 26.52
C ILE A 202 23.06 -18.58 26.67
N ILE A 203 23.31 -17.37 26.14
CA ILE A 203 24.62 -16.73 26.20
C ILE A 203 25.00 -16.44 27.67
N LEU A 204 24.05 -15.94 28.48
CA LEU A 204 24.32 -15.68 29.90
C LEU A 204 24.65 -16.98 30.66
N HIS A 205 23.97 -18.08 30.34
CA HIS A 205 24.21 -19.37 30.97
C HIS A 205 25.62 -19.90 30.68
N TYR A 206 26.11 -19.72 29.45
CA TYR A 206 27.39 -20.26 29.01
C TYR A 206 28.59 -19.36 29.39
N TYR A 207 28.43 -18.04 29.35
CA TYR A 207 29.57 -17.10 29.44
C TYR A 207 29.60 -16.24 30.71
N PHE A 208 28.46 -15.96 31.36
CA PHE A 208 28.39 -14.87 32.37
C PHE A 208 27.60 -15.27 33.63
N THR A 209 28.02 -16.33 34.32
CA THR A 209 27.72 -16.73 35.74
C THR A 209 26.36 -16.31 36.38
N GLY A 210 25.30 -16.09 35.61
CA GLY A 210 23.98 -15.67 36.05
C GLY A 210 23.82 -14.19 36.50
N SER A 211 24.70 -13.27 36.09
CA SER A 211 24.59 -11.84 36.46
C SER A 211 23.36 -11.16 35.83
N ILE A 212 22.58 -10.44 36.65
CA ILE A 212 21.38 -9.72 36.19
C ILE A 212 21.76 -8.54 35.27
N LEU A 213 22.85 -7.84 35.56
CA LEU A 213 23.32 -6.71 34.76
C LEU A 213 23.67 -7.13 33.34
N TRP A 214 24.42 -8.23 33.21
CA TRP A 214 24.75 -8.81 31.90
C TRP A 214 23.50 -9.29 31.16
N PHE A 215 22.52 -9.85 31.87
CA PHE A 215 21.24 -10.23 31.26
C PHE A 215 20.49 -9.01 30.69
N CYS A 216 20.40 -7.91 31.46
CA CYS A 216 19.72 -6.70 31.00
C CYS A 216 20.43 -6.08 29.80
N GLY A 217 21.77 -5.95 29.85
CA GLY A 217 22.56 -5.40 28.74
C GLY A 217 22.44 -6.23 27.48
N LEU A 218 22.59 -7.55 27.58
CA LEU A 218 22.47 -8.45 26.45
C LEU A 218 21.04 -8.50 25.89
N SER A 219 20.03 -8.48 26.77
CA SER A 219 18.64 -8.43 26.35
C SER A 219 18.35 -7.15 25.57
N LEU A 220 18.89 -6.00 25.97
CA LEU A 220 18.69 -4.74 25.25
C LEU A 220 19.32 -4.79 23.85
N VAL A 221 20.55 -5.31 23.75
CA VAL A 221 21.26 -5.47 22.47
C VAL A 221 20.52 -6.43 21.54
N LEU A 222 20.09 -7.59 22.03
CA LEU A 222 19.41 -8.60 21.20
C LEU A 222 17.95 -8.23 20.87
N ASN A 223 17.28 -7.44 21.70
CA ASN A 223 15.93 -6.96 21.41
C ASN A 223 15.91 -5.80 20.40
N ALA A 224 17.01 -5.09 20.17
CA ALA A 224 17.04 -4.01 19.17
C ALA A 224 16.76 -4.51 17.74
N PRO A 225 17.43 -5.58 17.23
CA PRO A 225 17.07 -6.20 15.96
C PRO A 225 15.65 -6.80 15.94
N ALA A 226 15.19 -7.34 17.06
CA ALA A 226 13.83 -7.89 17.19
C ALA A 226 12.75 -6.80 17.02
N CYS A 227 12.95 -5.66 17.67
CA CYS A 227 12.09 -4.48 17.55
C CYS A 227 12.11 -3.96 16.10
N TRP A 228 13.30 -3.82 15.52
CA TRP A 228 13.45 -3.41 14.12
C TRP A 228 12.71 -4.36 13.17
N GLY A 229 12.91 -5.67 13.31
CA GLY A 229 12.24 -6.68 12.50
C GLY A 229 10.71 -6.63 12.61
N SER A 230 10.18 -6.44 13.82
CA SER A 230 8.74 -6.29 14.04
C SER A 230 8.17 -5.07 13.31
N VAL A 231 8.86 -3.92 13.37
CA VAL A 231 8.46 -2.70 12.66
C VAL A 231 8.52 -2.89 11.14
N GLN A 232 9.55 -3.56 10.62
CA GLN A 232 9.67 -3.81 9.18
C GLN A 232 8.57 -4.74 8.65
N ASN A 233 8.24 -5.81 9.39
CA ASN A 233 7.11 -6.68 9.01
C ASN A 233 5.77 -5.95 9.04
N ALA A 234 5.56 -5.07 10.03
CA ALA A 234 4.36 -4.24 10.09
C ALA A 234 4.26 -3.34 8.86
N LYS A 235 5.37 -2.70 8.45
CA LYS A 235 5.42 -1.88 7.23
C LYS A 235 5.11 -2.70 5.98
N LEU A 236 5.60 -3.93 5.87
CA LEU A 236 5.32 -4.82 4.74
C LEU A 236 3.83 -5.23 4.69
N ASP A 237 3.23 -5.57 5.83
CA ASP A 237 1.80 -5.91 5.91
C ASP A 237 0.93 -4.69 5.58
N TRP A 238 1.31 -3.49 6.04
CA TRP A 238 0.64 -2.24 5.65
C TRP A 238 0.75 -1.99 4.15
N HIS A 239 1.94 -2.10 3.58
CA HIS A 239 2.17 -1.93 2.15
C HIS A 239 1.28 -2.84 1.30
N THR A 240 1.27 -4.14 1.60
CA THR A 240 0.46 -5.12 0.87
C THR A 240 -1.04 -4.88 1.04
N THR A 241 -1.48 -4.54 2.25
CA THR A 241 -2.91 -4.31 2.52
C THR A 241 -3.41 -3.00 1.91
N ASP A 242 -2.58 -1.95 1.88
CA ASP A 242 -2.93 -0.67 1.25
C ASP A 242 -3.08 -0.85 -0.28
N GLN A 243 -2.16 -1.58 -0.91
CA GLN A 243 -2.23 -1.89 -2.34
C GLN A 243 -3.44 -2.77 -2.68
N SER A 244 -3.74 -3.79 -1.88
CA SER A 244 -4.91 -4.64 -2.10
C SER A 244 -6.21 -3.85 -1.90
N ALA A 245 -6.27 -2.99 -0.87
CA ALA A 245 -7.44 -2.18 -0.60
C ALA A 245 -7.72 -1.14 -1.70
N ASP A 246 -6.68 -0.51 -2.26
CA ASP A 246 -6.82 0.36 -3.43
C ASP A 246 -7.37 -0.41 -4.63
N ALA A 247 -6.80 -1.60 -4.90
CA ALA A 247 -7.21 -2.43 -6.02
C ALA A 247 -8.67 -2.86 -5.90
N ASP A 248 -9.07 -3.32 -4.72
CA ASP A 248 -10.42 -3.78 -4.47
C ASP A 248 -11.44 -2.63 -4.44
N ALA A 249 -11.08 -1.47 -3.87
CA ALA A 249 -11.90 -0.27 -3.94
C ALA A 249 -12.12 0.19 -5.38
N ALA A 250 -11.07 0.22 -6.20
CA ALA A 250 -11.18 0.57 -7.61
C ALA A 250 -11.99 -0.44 -8.43
N ARG A 251 -12.03 -1.71 -8.00
CA ARG A 251 -12.81 -2.76 -8.66
C ARG A 251 -14.32 -2.64 -8.41
N VAL A 252 -14.75 -1.98 -7.33
CA VAL A 252 -16.17 -1.79 -6.99
C VAL A 252 -16.97 -1.19 -8.14
N SER A 253 -16.49 -0.10 -8.74
CA SER A 253 -17.12 0.46 -9.94
C SER A 253 -16.14 1.30 -10.78
N LEU A 254 -16.55 1.64 -12.01
CA LEU A 254 -15.74 2.52 -12.87
C LEU A 254 -15.53 3.91 -12.25
N ALA A 255 -16.53 4.42 -11.54
CA ALA A 255 -16.44 5.66 -10.77
C ALA A 255 -15.32 5.59 -9.72
N HIS A 256 -15.24 4.50 -8.96
CA HIS A 256 -14.17 4.31 -7.96
C HIS A 256 -12.78 4.25 -8.62
N SER A 257 -12.65 3.59 -9.77
CA SER A 257 -11.37 3.54 -10.49
C SER A 257 -10.91 4.92 -10.95
N ARG A 258 -11.81 5.71 -11.58
CA ARG A 258 -11.49 7.09 -11.99
C ARG A 258 -11.18 7.98 -10.78
N GLY A 259 -11.98 7.86 -9.73
CA GLY A 259 -11.81 8.58 -8.47
C GLY A 259 -10.47 8.29 -7.79
N GLY A 260 -10.03 7.04 -7.77
CA GLY A 260 -8.73 6.67 -7.21
C GLY A 260 -7.55 7.24 -8.00
N LYS A 261 -7.64 7.25 -9.34
CA LYS A 261 -6.63 7.90 -10.19
C LYS A 261 -6.58 9.41 -9.91
N GLU A 262 -7.73 10.09 -9.87
CA GLU A 262 -7.81 11.52 -9.54
C GLU A 262 -7.21 11.82 -8.16
N TYR A 263 -7.59 11.03 -7.15
CA TYR A 263 -7.17 11.22 -5.77
C TYR A 263 -5.64 11.22 -5.65
N TYR A 264 -4.97 10.15 -6.13
CA TYR A 264 -3.51 10.08 -6.04
C TYR A 264 -2.82 11.09 -6.96
N GLN A 265 -3.38 11.37 -8.14
CA GLN A 265 -2.82 12.39 -9.03
C GLN A 265 -2.81 13.77 -8.35
N LYS A 266 -3.91 14.16 -7.70
CA LYS A 266 -4.01 15.42 -6.93
C LYS A 266 -3.09 15.41 -5.72
N LEU A 267 -3.04 14.31 -4.96
CA LEU A 267 -2.13 14.15 -3.82
C LEU A 267 -0.65 14.30 -4.22
N LEU A 268 -0.22 13.59 -5.27
CA LEU A 268 1.15 13.65 -5.78
C LEU A 268 1.47 15.03 -6.39
N LYS A 269 0.54 15.66 -7.12
CA LYS A 269 0.70 17.04 -7.62
C LYS A 269 0.92 18.00 -6.46
N ARG A 270 0.08 17.95 -5.42
CA ARG A 270 0.20 18.81 -4.25
C ARG A 270 1.54 18.64 -3.54
N ASN A 271 1.93 17.40 -3.27
CA ASN A 271 3.18 17.11 -2.58
C ASN A 271 4.39 17.64 -3.35
N ARG A 272 4.37 17.57 -4.69
CA ARG A 272 5.42 18.18 -5.54
C ARG A 272 5.44 19.70 -5.44
N LEU A 273 4.29 20.36 -5.45
CA LEU A 273 4.23 21.82 -5.33
C LEU A 273 4.72 22.28 -3.95
N LEU A 274 4.26 21.61 -2.88
CA LEU A 274 4.67 21.93 -1.51
C LEU A 274 6.15 21.63 -1.25
N ARG A 275 6.71 20.60 -1.91
CA ARG A 275 8.14 20.27 -1.87
C ARG A 275 9.03 21.44 -2.29
N GLU A 276 8.61 22.23 -3.27
CA GLU A 276 9.39 23.40 -3.74
C GLU A 276 9.28 24.60 -2.79
N ILE A 277 8.29 24.60 -1.89
CA ILE A 277 8.00 25.72 -0.99
C ILE A 277 8.67 25.53 0.38
N ILE A 278 8.67 24.30 0.91
CA ILE A 278 9.24 24.03 2.24
C ILE A 278 10.77 23.96 2.22
N HIS A 279 11.39 24.33 3.34
CA HIS A 279 12.82 24.11 3.54
C HIS A 279 13.15 22.61 3.48
N ASP A 280 14.27 22.25 2.83
CA ASP A 280 14.72 20.87 2.67
C ASP A 280 13.68 19.92 2.04
N GLY A 281 12.71 20.44 1.28
CA GLY A 281 11.64 19.63 0.68
C GLY A 281 12.17 18.49 -0.19
N VAL A 282 13.30 18.70 -0.88
CA VAL A 282 14.03 17.69 -1.67
C VAL A 282 14.39 16.44 -0.84
N LYS A 283 14.73 16.62 0.44
CA LYS A 283 15.09 15.52 1.37
C LYS A 283 13.87 14.81 1.94
N LYS A 284 12.71 15.50 2.00
CA LYS A 284 11.48 14.98 2.62
C LYS A 284 10.54 14.33 1.61
N VAL A 285 10.52 14.82 0.37
CA VAL A 285 9.60 14.39 -0.68
C VAL A 285 10.37 14.14 -1.98
N SER A 286 10.11 13.00 -2.62
CA SER A 286 10.69 12.67 -3.92
C SER A 286 10.20 13.61 -5.03
N ALA A 287 10.92 13.66 -6.16
CA ALA A 287 10.52 14.47 -7.32
C ALA A 287 9.14 14.08 -7.89
N VAL A 288 8.68 12.86 -7.63
CA VAL A 288 7.37 12.35 -8.07
C VAL A 288 6.25 12.78 -7.10
N GLY A 289 6.59 13.31 -5.92
CA GLY A 289 5.62 13.73 -4.89
C GLY A 289 5.39 12.69 -3.80
N ASN A 290 6.25 11.68 -3.68
CA ASN A 290 6.13 10.68 -2.63
C ASN A 290 6.90 11.12 -1.37
N PRO A 291 6.26 11.18 -0.17
CA PRO A 291 6.99 11.43 1.07
C PRO A 291 7.96 10.29 1.39
N ASN A 292 9.17 10.60 1.83
CA ASN A 292 10.19 9.60 2.14
C ASN A 292 9.86 8.78 3.41
N ASN A 293 9.01 9.30 4.28
CA ASN A 293 8.52 8.64 5.49
C ASN A 293 7.20 7.85 5.28
N SER A 294 6.64 7.82 4.06
CA SER A 294 5.41 7.08 3.79
C SER A 294 5.66 5.57 3.93
N ASN A 295 4.78 4.86 4.62
CA ASN A 295 4.84 3.38 4.69
C ASN A 295 4.67 2.75 3.30
N THR A 296 3.72 3.27 2.52
CA THR A 296 3.36 2.79 1.19
C THR A 296 3.52 3.93 0.20
N SER A 297 4.30 3.72 -0.86
CA SER A 297 4.53 4.75 -1.88
C SER A 297 3.24 5.11 -2.61
N TYR A 298 2.83 6.37 -2.54
CA TYR A 298 1.65 6.89 -3.26
C TYR A 298 1.81 6.76 -4.77
N TRP A 299 3.03 6.87 -5.29
CA TRP A 299 3.31 6.64 -6.70
C TRP A 299 3.02 5.18 -7.09
N SER A 300 3.49 4.22 -6.30
CA SER A 300 3.22 2.80 -6.56
C SER A 300 1.71 2.49 -6.54
N ARG A 301 0.99 3.05 -5.56
CA ARG A 301 -0.47 2.95 -5.46
C ARG A 301 -1.17 3.52 -6.70
N TYR A 302 -0.77 4.71 -7.14
CA TYR A 302 -1.26 5.32 -8.38
C TYR A 302 -1.01 4.46 -9.62
N THR A 303 0.23 4.00 -9.82
CA THR A 303 0.58 3.16 -10.99
C THR A 303 -0.19 1.86 -11.01
N ALA A 304 -0.42 1.23 -9.85
CA ALA A 304 -1.22 0.01 -9.76
C ALA A 304 -2.68 0.27 -10.17
N LEU A 305 -3.27 1.38 -9.74
CA LEU A 305 -4.61 1.78 -10.19
C LEU A 305 -4.66 2.11 -11.67
N ASP A 306 -3.59 2.71 -12.21
CA ASP A 306 -3.52 3.03 -13.62
C ASP A 306 -3.58 1.77 -14.49
N LEU A 307 -2.79 0.75 -14.11
CA LEU A 307 -2.78 -0.58 -14.69
C LEU A 307 -4.12 -1.31 -14.51
N LEU A 308 -4.77 -1.21 -13.35
CA LEU A 308 -6.09 -1.81 -13.11
C LEU A 308 -7.21 -1.20 -13.96
N GLY A 309 -7.08 0.08 -14.31
CA GLY A 309 -7.98 0.74 -15.26
C GLY A 309 -7.97 0.12 -16.67
N MET A 310 -7.05 -0.80 -16.95
CA MET A 310 -6.97 -1.56 -18.20
C MET A 310 -7.84 -2.85 -18.19
N ASP A 311 -8.85 -2.98 -17.33
CA ASP A 311 -9.74 -4.14 -17.34
C ASP A 311 -10.72 -4.09 -18.55
N LEU A 312 -10.48 -4.95 -19.54
CA LEU A 312 -11.22 -5.01 -20.82
C LEU A 312 -12.75 -5.09 -20.66
N LYS A 313 -13.25 -5.71 -19.58
CA LYS A 313 -14.70 -5.83 -19.35
C LYS A 313 -15.38 -4.49 -19.08
N LYS A 314 -14.63 -3.49 -18.64
CA LYS A 314 -15.12 -2.15 -18.27
C LYS A 314 -14.82 -1.08 -19.32
N MET A 315 -14.10 -1.43 -20.39
CA MET A 315 -13.78 -0.53 -21.50
C MET A 315 -14.95 -0.40 -22.47
N SER A 316 -15.16 0.80 -23.01
CA SER A 316 -16.11 1.02 -24.10
C SER A 316 -15.71 0.19 -25.32
N ASP A 317 -16.66 -0.22 -26.15
CA ASP A 317 -16.36 -1.05 -27.32
C ASP A 317 -15.44 -0.34 -28.34
N ALA A 318 -15.48 1.00 -28.40
CA ALA A 318 -14.57 1.80 -29.22
C ALA A 318 -13.12 1.75 -28.72
N ASP A 319 -12.92 1.78 -27.40
CA ASP A 319 -11.59 1.73 -26.80
C ASP A 319 -10.96 0.34 -26.95
N LYS A 320 -11.77 -0.73 -26.84
CA LYS A 320 -11.31 -2.11 -27.11
C LYS A 320 -10.73 -2.26 -28.51
N VAL A 321 -11.36 -1.66 -29.52
CA VAL A 321 -10.86 -1.69 -30.91
C VAL A 321 -9.56 -0.94 -31.05
N THR A 322 -9.50 0.26 -30.47
CA THR A 322 -8.31 1.12 -30.55
C THR A 322 -7.11 0.43 -29.91
N LEU A 323 -7.32 -0.21 -28.75
CA LEU A 323 -6.29 -0.94 -28.04
C LEU A 323 -5.85 -2.21 -28.78
N CYS A 324 -6.80 -3.04 -29.23
CA CYS A 324 -6.51 -4.25 -30.01
C CYS A 324 -5.75 -3.92 -31.31
N ARG A 325 -6.10 -2.82 -31.98
CA ARG A 325 -5.40 -2.32 -33.17
C ARG A 325 -3.98 -1.87 -32.86
N ARG A 326 -3.76 -1.13 -31.76
CA ARG A 326 -2.41 -0.70 -31.34
C ARG A 326 -1.52 -1.90 -31.04
N TYR A 327 -2.01 -2.88 -30.28
CA TYR A 327 -1.25 -4.08 -29.96
C TYR A 327 -0.89 -4.88 -31.21
N PHE A 328 -1.81 -4.96 -32.18
CA PHE A 328 -1.52 -5.55 -33.48
C PHE A 328 -0.38 -4.82 -34.21
N TYR A 329 -0.40 -3.49 -34.29
CA TYR A 329 0.66 -2.73 -34.96
C TYR A 329 2.00 -2.78 -34.21
N ILE A 330 1.98 -2.73 -32.88
CA ILE A 330 3.21 -2.83 -32.06
C ILE A 330 3.92 -4.17 -32.28
N GLY A 331 3.18 -5.27 -32.50
CA GLY A 331 3.79 -6.57 -32.77
C GLY A 331 4.69 -6.61 -34.01
N PHE A 332 4.48 -5.72 -35.00
CA PHE A 332 5.38 -5.61 -36.16
C PHE A 332 6.77 -5.07 -35.82
N ALA A 333 7.00 -4.53 -34.62
CA ALA A 333 8.31 -4.14 -34.14
C ALA A 333 9.18 -5.33 -33.67
N LEU A 334 9.03 -6.50 -34.31
CA LEU A 334 9.68 -7.78 -33.95
C LEU A 334 9.32 -8.29 -32.54
N LEU A 335 8.07 -8.07 -32.11
CA LEU A 335 7.59 -8.41 -30.77
C LEU A 335 6.48 -9.46 -30.81
N PRO A 336 6.79 -10.75 -31.08
CA PRO A 336 5.77 -11.80 -31.21
C PRO A 336 4.98 -12.03 -29.91
N LEU A 337 5.60 -11.79 -28.74
CA LEU A 337 4.92 -11.87 -27.45
C LEU A 337 3.76 -10.86 -27.32
N VAL A 338 3.86 -9.69 -27.96
CA VAL A 338 2.78 -8.69 -27.95
C VAL A 338 1.56 -9.20 -28.70
N TRP A 339 1.74 -9.91 -29.83
CA TRP A 339 0.65 -10.56 -30.54
C TRP A 339 0.01 -11.69 -29.74
N VAL A 340 0.80 -12.47 -29.00
CA VAL A 340 0.28 -13.50 -28.08
C VAL A 340 -0.57 -12.87 -26.99
N VAL A 341 -0.08 -11.79 -26.35
CA VAL A 341 -0.86 -11.05 -25.34
C VAL A 341 -2.14 -10.48 -25.95
N ASN A 342 -2.08 -9.88 -27.15
CA ASN A 342 -3.27 -9.39 -27.84
C ASN A 342 -4.30 -10.49 -28.08
N ALA A 343 -3.85 -11.67 -28.52
CA ALA A 343 -4.70 -12.81 -28.80
C ALA A 343 -5.38 -13.34 -27.53
N ILE A 344 -4.64 -13.56 -26.44
CA ILE A 344 -5.18 -14.07 -25.17
C ILE A 344 -6.14 -13.06 -24.54
N TRP A 345 -5.74 -11.78 -24.51
CA TRP A 345 -6.47 -10.74 -23.79
C TRP A 345 -7.81 -10.42 -24.45
N PHE A 346 -7.85 -10.34 -25.79
CA PHE A 346 -9.09 -10.08 -26.54
C PHE A 346 -9.82 -11.35 -27.02
N PHE A 347 -9.35 -12.56 -26.69
CA PHE A 347 -9.96 -13.83 -27.13
C PHE A 347 -11.44 -13.89 -26.79
N LYS A 348 -11.78 -13.54 -25.54
CA LYS A 348 -13.17 -13.57 -25.08
C LYS A 348 -14.05 -12.61 -25.89
N SER A 349 -13.57 -11.39 -26.12
CA SER A 349 -14.31 -10.37 -26.87
C SER A 349 -14.37 -10.62 -28.37
N ALA A 350 -13.44 -11.42 -28.92
CA ALA A 350 -13.48 -11.85 -30.32
C ALA A 350 -14.49 -12.97 -30.57
N PHE A 351 -14.58 -13.95 -29.66
CA PHE A 351 -15.31 -15.20 -29.92
C PHE A 351 -16.61 -15.37 -29.11
N PHE A 352 -16.73 -14.74 -27.93
CA PHE A 352 -17.86 -14.96 -27.03
C PHE A 352 -18.78 -13.74 -26.86
N ASP A 353 -18.26 -12.51 -26.98
CA ASP A 353 -19.07 -11.30 -26.80
C ASP A 353 -19.93 -11.00 -28.04
N LYS A 354 -21.25 -10.82 -27.88
CA LYS A 354 -22.19 -10.44 -28.96
C LYS A 354 -22.29 -8.92 -29.14
N SER A 355 -21.18 -8.25 -29.46
CA SER A 355 -21.15 -6.80 -29.71
C SER A 355 -21.07 -6.47 -31.21
N PRO A 356 -21.55 -5.30 -31.67
CA PRO A 356 -21.43 -4.91 -33.09
C PRO A 356 -19.97 -4.78 -33.54
N VAL A 357 -19.06 -4.59 -32.58
CA VAL A 357 -17.63 -4.37 -32.76
C VAL A 357 -16.83 -5.69 -32.81
N GLN A 358 -17.45 -6.81 -32.43
CA GLN A 358 -16.85 -8.14 -32.37
C GLN A 358 -16.14 -8.54 -33.67
N LYS A 359 -16.73 -8.25 -34.85
CA LYS A 359 -16.14 -8.62 -36.15
C LYS A 359 -14.78 -7.96 -36.38
N THR A 360 -14.62 -6.71 -35.96
CA THR A 360 -13.37 -5.96 -36.09
C THR A 360 -12.31 -6.52 -35.15
N ILE A 361 -12.65 -6.75 -33.88
CA ILE A 361 -11.73 -7.32 -32.88
C ILE A 361 -11.29 -8.73 -33.30
N ARG A 362 -12.24 -9.57 -33.74
CA ARG A 362 -11.95 -10.94 -34.21
C ARG A 362 -10.94 -10.95 -35.36
N ARG A 363 -11.01 -10.00 -36.29
CA ARG A 363 -10.05 -9.89 -37.40
C ARG A 363 -8.63 -9.63 -36.89
N TYR A 364 -8.45 -8.64 -36.02
CA TYR A 364 -7.13 -8.32 -35.45
C TYR A 364 -6.57 -9.42 -34.55
N VAL A 365 -7.43 -10.10 -33.79
CA VAL A 365 -7.04 -11.27 -32.99
C VAL A 365 -6.55 -12.41 -33.88
N LEU A 366 -7.29 -12.75 -34.95
CA LEU A 366 -6.87 -13.78 -35.90
C LEU A 366 -5.54 -13.43 -36.59
N TYR A 367 -5.37 -12.19 -37.05
CA TYR A 367 -4.11 -11.76 -37.65
C TYR A 367 -2.94 -11.78 -36.65
N SER A 368 -3.19 -11.44 -35.37
CA SER A 368 -2.18 -11.55 -34.32
C SER A 368 -1.80 -13.01 -34.06
N ILE A 369 -2.76 -13.94 -34.04
CA ILE A 369 -2.48 -15.39 -33.90
C ILE A 369 -1.64 -15.88 -35.08
N ILE A 370 -2.00 -15.53 -36.32
CA ILE A 370 -1.24 -15.92 -37.51
C ILE A 370 0.18 -15.35 -37.46
N GLY A 371 0.32 -14.06 -37.15
CA GLY A 371 1.62 -13.40 -37.01
C GLY A 371 2.50 -14.05 -35.94
N ALA A 372 1.92 -14.34 -34.77
CA ALA A 372 2.63 -15.03 -33.69
C ALA A 372 3.06 -16.44 -34.11
N SER A 373 2.19 -17.21 -34.77
CA SER A 373 2.53 -18.56 -35.25
C SER A 373 3.67 -18.56 -36.27
N ILE A 374 3.66 -17.61 -37.23
CA ILE A 374 4.74 -17.46 -38.21
C ILE A 374 6.06 -17.18 -37.50
N TRP A 375 6.06 -16.28 -36.51
CA TRP A 375 7.27 -15.96 -35.75
C TRP A 375 7.76 -17.11 -34.88
N ILE A 376 6.85 -17.86 -34.25
CA ILE A 376 7.22 -19.04 -33.47
C ILE A 376 7.86 -20.09 -34.38
N LEU A 377 7.31 -20.33 -35.57
CA LEU A 377 7.90 -21.26 -36.54
C LEU A 377 9.27 -20.77 -37.03
N ALA A 378 9.42 -19.47 -37.29
CA ALA A 378 10.69 -18.89 -37.67
C ALA A 378 11.75 -19.02 -36.56
N LEU A 379 11.37 -18.76 -35.30
CA LEU A 379 12.26 -18.91 -34.14
C LEU A 379 12.64 -20.37 -33.89
N ILE A 380 11.70 -21.30 -33.98
CA ILE A 380 11.97 -22.74 -33.86
C ILE A 380 12.89 -23.20 -34.99
N GLY A 381 12.61 -22.80 -36.22
CA GLY A 381 13.44 -23.14 -37.37
C GLY A 381 14.86 -22.58 -37.23
N TRP A 382 14.99 -21.33 -36.79
CA TRP A 382 16.28 -20.72 -36.49
C TRP A 382 17.02 -21.45 -35.38
N GLU A 383 16.35 -21.79 -34.28
CA GLU A 383 16.95 -22.49 -33.15
C GLU A 383 17.45 -23.88 -33.58
N ILE A 384 16.62 -24.65 -34.30
CA ILE A 384 17.02 -25.97 -34.81
C ILE A 384 18.23 -25.83 -35.76
N PHE A 385 18.19 -24.89 -36.69
CA PHE A 385 19.30 -24.62 -37.61
C PHE A 385 20.58 -24.24 -36.85
N PHE A 386 20.47 -23.31 -35.90
CA PHE A 386 21.60 -22.83 -35.11
C PHE A 386 22.22 -23.95 -34.28
N GLN A 387 21.41 -24.79 -33.62
CA GLN A 387 21.91 -25.91 -32.83
C GLN A 387 22.59 -26.98 -33.70
N LEU A 388 22.07 -27.26 -34.91
CA LEU A 388 22.69 -28.19 -35.85
C LEU A 388 24.03 -27.68 -36.42
N GLU A 389 24.11 -26.40 -36.77
CA GLU A 389 25.37 -25.81 -37.26
C GLU A 389 26.39 -25.62 -36.13
N ARG A 390 25.94 -25.27 -34.92
CA ARG A 390 26.80 -25.15 -33.74
C ARG A 390 27.43 -26.49 -33.38
N ALA A 391 26.69 -27.59 -33.48
CA ALA A 391 27.21 -28.94 -33.25
C ALA A 391 28.36 -29.32 -34.22
N LYS A 392 28.50 -28.64 -35.36
CA LYS A 392 29.62 -28.84 -36.30
C LYS A 392 30.89 -28.07 -35.91
N GLY A 393 30.85 -27.22 -34.88
CA GLY A 393 32.00 -26.45 -34.41
C GLY A 393 32.44 -25.31 -35.35
N LEU A 394 31.48 -24.65 -36.01
CA LEU A 394 31.78 -23.54 -36.92
C LEU A 394 32.05 -22.24 -36.15
N GLU A 395 33.15 -21.54 -36.47
CA GLU A 395 33.59 -20.31 -35.78
C GLU A 395 32.51 -19.22 -35.68
N TRP A 396 31.67 -19.04 -36.70
CA TRP A 396 30.61 -18.03 -36.68
C TRP A 396 29.51 -18.32 -35.64
N THR A 397 29.30 -19.61 -35.31
CA THR A 397 28.30 -20.01 -34.30
C THR A 397 28.77 -19.72 -32.89
N ASP A 398 30.08 -19.81 -32.63
CA ASP A 398 30.68 -19.41 -31.36
C ASP A 398 30.61 -17.89 -31.17
N ARG A 399 30.86 -17.12 -32.23
CA ARG A 399 30.73 -15.64 -32.18
C ARG A 399 29.30 -15.16 -31.89
N LEU A 400 28.29 -15.93 -32.30
CA LEU A 400 26.87 -15.62 -32.07
C LEU A 400 26.34 -16.21 -30.75
N SER A 401 27.07 -17.13 -30.12
CA SER A 401 26.66 -17.80 -28.89
C SER A 401 26.80 -16.89 -27.67
N PHE A 402 25.69 -16.57 -27.02
CA PHE A 402 25.69 -15.79 -25.78
C PHE A 402 25.97 -16.66 -24.54
N VAL A 403 25.50 -17.91 -24.54
CA VAL A 403 25.67 -18.86 -23.43
C VAL A 403 26.43 -20.09 -23.91
N PHE A 404 27.59 -20.31 -23.30
CA PHE A 404 28.39 -21.52 -23.49
C PHE A 404 28.01 -22.56 -22.44
N PRO A 405 27.64 -23.79 -22.83
CA PRO A 405 27.46 -24.87 -21.88
C PRO A 405 28.80 -25.18 -21.21
N VAL A 406 28.82 -25.12 -19.88
CA VAL A 406 30.02 -25.46 -19.10
C VAL A 406 30.22 -26.97 -19.19
N GLY A 407 31.13 -27.43 -20.06
CA GLY A 407 31.44 -28.85 -20.24
C GLY A 407 31.50 -29.36 -21.69
N TYR A 408 31.30 -28.51 -22.70
CA TYR A 408 31.68 -28.84 -24.08
C TYR A 408 33.19 -28.58 -24.26
N VAL A 409 33.92 -29.59 -24.75
CA VAL A 409 35.32 -29.49 -25.22
C VAL A 409 35.30 -29.30 -26.72
#